data_AF-A0A0S8BZB2-F1
#
_entry.id   AF-A0A0S8BZB2-F1
#
_cell.length_a   1.000
_cell.length_b   1.000
_cell.length_c   1.000
_cell.angle_alpha   90.00
_cell.angle_beta   90.00
_cell.angle_gamma   90.00
#
_symmetry.space_group_name_H-M   'P 1'
#
loop_
_entity.id
_entity.type
_entity.pdbx_description
1 polymer ?
#
loop_
_entity_poly.entity_id
_entity_poly.type
_entity_poly.pdbx_seq_one_letter_code
_entity_poly.pdbx_strand_id
1 'polypeptide(L)'
;MTAAVTVWERGRLDARVGPRQVLFGRMYEDASIELDAFRPGGRIFCIASAGCTAMKLAPQHQVVAVDINPIQLTYAQRRIDGDPGFRGRAERIMDFFRFFAPLAGWWPSRVRAFVELDDPAEQIEVWHRELNTWRFRTGLDVLFSVTALRSIYSPRLLEFLPKRLGAVMRARMERCFARHPNRTNPFARSLLLGELTAAALPPGAQDIQLVNADAADFLEQQPPGSFDGFTLSNILDGTDEAYRQRLFAAVRRAAAPDAVTVLRSFGETDAGSPWNRAEEDRAMLWGSVLVRPVTEL
;
A
#
# COMPACT_ATOMS: atom_id res chain seq x y z
N MET A 1 28.22 8.95 -7.28
CA MET A 1 27.09 9.79 -6.84
C MET A 1 26.45 9.08 -5.67
N THR A 2 26.41 9.71 -4.49
CA THR A 2 25.77 9.13 -3.30
C THR A 2 24.27 9.04 -3.55
N ALA A 3 23.72 7.82 -3.61
CA ALA A 3 22.29 7.58 -3.66
C ALA A 3 21.60 8.39 -2.56
N ALA A 4 20.52 9.09 -2.90
CA ALA A 4 19.74 9.81 -1.90
C ALA A 4 19.17 8.77 -0.92
N VAL A 5 19.67 8.76 0.32
CA VAL A 5 19.22 7.81 1.35
C VAL A 5 17.75 8.07 1.66
N THR A 6 16.87 7.25 1.11
CA THR A 6 15.42 7.32 1.36
C THR A 6 15.09 6.67 2.71
N VAL A 7 13.94 7.03 3.29
CA VAL A 7 13.43 6.36 4.50
C VAL A 7 13.28 4.84 4.29
N TRP A 8 13.03 4.43 3.04
CA TRP A 8 12.82 3.05 2.62
C TRP A 8 14.10 2.22 2.65
N GLU A 9 15.24 2.79 2.21
CA GLU A 9 16.56 2.12 2.27
C GLU A 9 16.95 1.75 3.71
N ARG A 10 16.56 2.58 4.67
CA ARG A 10 16.82 2.31 6.10
C ARG A 10 15.97 1.16 6.63
N GLY A 11 14.87 0.80 5.95
CA GLY A 11 13.96 -0.25 6.41
C GLY A 11 13.35 0.06 7.77
N ARG A 12 13.14 1.36 8.08
CA ARG A 12 12.66 1.85 9.36
C ARG A 12 11.74 3.04 9.16
N LEU A 13 10.62 3.03 9.88
CA LEU A 13 9.68 4.17 9.91
C LEU A 13 10.04 5.20 10.99
N ASP A 14 10.90 4.82 11.95
CA ASP A 14 11.39 5.71 13.02
C ASP A 14 12.70 6.42 12.64
N ALA A 15 13.04 7.49 13.38
CA ALA A 15 14.27 8.25 13.19
C ALA A 15 15.51 7.63 13.87
N ARG A 16 15.39 6.45 14.49
CA ARG A 16 16.49 5.85 15.28
C ARG A 16 17.44 5.07 14.37
N VAL A 17 18.74 5.15 14.66
CA VAL A 17 19.76 4.30 14.03
C VAL A 17 19.63 2.89 14.60
N GLY A 18 19.56 1.88 13.73
CA GLY A 18 19.43 0.47 14.12
C GLY A 18 19.36 -0.45 12.90
N PRO A 19 19.30 -1.78 13.08
CA PRO A 19 19.25 -2.72 11.97
C PRO A 19 18.01 -2.49 11.11
N ARG A 20 18.14 -2.77 9.81
CA ARG A 20 17.03 -2.81 8.83
C ARG A 20 15.99 -3.85 9.28
N GLN A 21 14.70 -3.57 9.06
CA GLN A 21 13.59 -4.41 9.50
C GLN A 21 12.63 -4.74 8.35
N VAL A 22 11.82 -5.78 8.53
CA VAL A 22 10.61 -5.98 7.74
C VAL A 22 9.59 -4.93 8.16
N LEU A 23 9.32 -3.99 7.27
CA LEU A 23 8.38 -2.91 7.49
C LEU A 23 6.95 -3.41 7.30
N PHE A 24 6.73 -4.12 6.19
CA PHE A 24 5.42 -4.57 5.75
C PHE A 24 5.38 -6.09 5.78
N GLY A 25 4.53 -6.66 6.65
CA GLY A 25 4.27 -8.10 6.67
C GLY A 25 3.36 -8.52 5.52
N ARG A 26 2.42 -7.64 5.17
CA ARG A 26 1.44 -7.71 4.08
C ARG A 26 1.27 -6.33 3.46
N MET A 27 0.94 -6.29 2.17
CA MET A 27 0.50 -5.05 1.54
C MET A 27 -1.01 -4.93 1.50
N TYR A 28 -1.46 -3.73 1.85
CA TYR A 28 -2.83 -3.25 1.72
C TYR A 28 -2.97 -2.55 0.38
N GLU A 29 -2.84 -3.32 -0.70
CA GLU A 29 -2.90 -2.85 -2.08
C GLU A 29 -3.87 -3.73 -2.86
N ASP A 30 -4.91 -3.12 -3.38
CA ASP A 30 -5.88 -3.85 -4.18
C ASP A 30 -5.41 -4.04 -5.62
N ALA A 31 -4.72 -5.17 -5.85
CA ALA A 31 -4.12 -5.48 -7.15
C ALA A 31 -5.13 -5.69 -8.28
N SER A 32 -6.46 -5.68 -8.03
CA SER A 32 -7.42 -5.65 -9.14
C SER A 32 -7.25 -4.38 -9.97
N ILE A 33 -6.84 -3.26 -9.36
CA ILE A 33 -6.57 -2.02 -10.10
C ILE A 33 -5.43 -2.22 -11.11
N GLU A 34 -4.34 -2.86 -10.73
CA GLU A 34 -3.27 -3.22 -11.66
C GLU A 34 -3.72 -4.23 -12.72
N LEU A 35 -4.46 -5.26 -12.32
CA LEU A 35 -4.95 -6.28 -13.25
C LEU A 35 -5.89 -5.70 -14.31
N ASP A 36 -6.69 -4.70 -13.96
CA ASP A 36 -7.57 -3.99 -14.89
C ASP A 36 -6.79 -3.00 -15.77
N ALA A 37 -5.69 -2.44 -15.26
CA ALA A 37 -4.89 -1.43 -15.95
C ALA A 37 -3.84 -2.01 -16.92
N PHE A 38 -3.29 -3.19 -16.61
CA PHE A 38 -2.20 -3.79 -17.36
C PHE A 38 -2.69 -4.81 -18.38
N ARG A 39 -2.07 -4.82 -19.57
CA ARG A 39 -2.36 -5.79 -20.61
C ARG A 39 -1.80 -7.16 -20.18
N PRO A 40 -2.59 -8.25 -20.21
CA PRO A 40 -2.09 -9.59 -19.93
C PRO A 40 -0.92 -9.97 -20.85
N GLY A 41 0.05 -10.69 -20.30
CA GLY A 41 1.30 -11.08 -20.95
C GLY A 41 2.40 -10.02 -20.88
N GLY A 42 2.09 -8.80 -20.43
CA GLY A 42 3.05 -7.71 -20.31
C GLY A 42 4.15 -7.95 -19.26
N ARG A 43 5.27 -7.27 -19.44
CA ARG A 43 6.38 -7.21 -18.48
C ARG A 43 6.20 -6.04 -17.54
N ILE A 44 6.02 -6.33 -16.25
CA ILE A 44 5.60 -5.38 -15.23
C ILE A 44 6.72 -5.12 -14.23
N PHE A 45 7.07 -3.85 -14.05
CA PHE A 45 7.90 -3.40 -12.94
C PHE A 45 7.02 -3.22 -11.70
N CYS A 46 7.43 -3.79 -10.57
CA CYS A 46 6.68 -3.77 -9.32
C CYS A 46 7.59 -3.41 -8.15
N ILE A 47 7.14 -2.57 -7.22
CA ILE A 47 7.81 -2.46 -5.91
C ILE A 47 7.55 -3.76 -5.13
N ALA A 48 8.60 -4.46 -4.69
CA ALA A 48 8.46 -5.81 -4.15
C ALA A 48 7.73 -5.80 -2.80
N SER A 49 8.17 -4.97 -1.86
CA SER A 49 7.59 -4.86 -0.52
C SER A 49 7.35 -6.23 0.14
N ALA A 50 6.12 -6.58 0.52
CA ALA A 50 5.78 -7.89 1.09
C ALA A 50 5.46 -8.96 0.03
N GLY A 51 5.72 -8.69 -1.25
CA GLY A 51 5.48 -9.57 -2.41
C GLY A 51 4.01 -9.72 -2.82
N CYS A 52 3.05 -9.06 -2.14
CA CYS A 52 1.63 -9.34 -2.31
C CYS A 52 1.11 -8.99 -3.71
N THR A 53 1.44 -7.79 -4.20
CA THR A 53 1.02 -7.30 -5.51
C THR A 53 1.74 -8.07 -6.62
N ALA A 54 3.05 -8.28 -6.49
CA ALA A 54 3.83 -9.10 -7.41
C ALA A 54 3.23 -10.52 -7.59
N MET A 55 2.90 -11.21 -6.49
CA MET A 55 2.26 -12.52 -6.54
C MET A 55 0.89 -12.49 -7.23
N LYS A 56 0.07 -11.46 -7.00
CA LYS A 56 -1.24 -11.34 -7.67
C LYS A 56 -1.13 -11.06 -9.17
N LEU A 57 -0.03 -10.43 -9.62
CA LEU A 57 0.21 -10.12 -11.03
C LEU A 57 0.84 -11.28 -11.81
N ALA A 58 1.65 -12.10 -11.15
CA ALA A 58 2.42 -13.19 -11.76
C ALA A 58 1.62 -14.18 -12.62
N PRO A 59 0.35 -14.54 -12.30
CA PRO A 59 -0.43 -15.45 -13.16
C PRO A 59 -0.67 -14.95 -14.58
N GLN A 60 -0.60 -13.63 -14.80
CA GLN A 60 -0.92 -13.01 -16.08
C GLN A 60 0.24 -12.20 -16.66
N HIS A 61 1.35 -12.05 -15.94
CA HIS A 61 2.40 -11.09 -16.30
C HIS A 61 3.79 -11.63 -15.98
N GLN A 62 4.79 -11.16 -16.73
CA GLN A 62 6.19 -11.31 -16.34
C GLN A 62 6.52 -10.21 -15.33
N VAL A 63 6.73 -10.57 -14.06
CA VAL A 63 6.91 -9.58 -12.99
C VAL A 63 8.38 -9.46 -12.61
N VAL A 64 8.90 -8.22 -12.64
CA VAL A 64 10.17 -7.85 -12.01
C VAL A 64 9.86 -7.01 -10.77
N ALA A 65 10.09 -7.59 -9.60
CA ALA A 65 9.82 -6.96 -8.32
C ALA A 65 11.11 -6.43 -7.67
N VAL A 66 11.17 -5.12 -7.47
CA VAL A 66 12.37 -4.40 -7.00
C VAL A 66 12.15 -3.81 -5.63
N ASP A 67 13.12 -3.95 -4.73
CA ASP A 67 13.11 -3.30 -3.42
C ASP A 67 14.52 -2.88 -3.00
N ILE A 68 14.63 -1.67 -2.47
CA ILE A 68 15.90 -1.11 -1.99
C ILE A 68 16.30 -1.70 -0.64
N ASN A 69 15.36 -2.20 0.15
CA ASN A 69 15.62 -2.82 1.45
C ASN A 69 15.83 -4.34 1.30
N PRO A 70 17.06 -4.86 1.44
CA PRO A 70 17.35 -6.28 1.23
C PRO A 70 16.65 -7.20 2.23
N ILE A 71 16.33 -6.71 3.44
CA ILE A 71 15.60 -7.50 4.45
C ILE A 71 14.14 -7.68 4.04
N GLN A 72 13.53 -6.65 3.46
CA GLN A 72 12.18 -6.71 2.93
C GLN A 72 12.11 -7.61 1.69
N LEU A 73 13.10 -7.51 0.79
CA LEU A 73 13.18 -8.38 -0.39
C LEU A 73 13.37 -9.86 -0.02
N THR A 74 14.25 -10.16 0.93
CA THR A 74 14.44 -11.53 1.45
C THR A 74 13.14 -12.07 2.06
N TYR A 75 12.38 -11.22 2.74
CA TYR A 75 11.07 -11.58 3.27
C TYR A 75 10.04 -11.86 2.16
N ALA A 76 10.02 -11.06 1.10
CA ALA A 76 9.19 -11.32 -0.07
C ALA A 76 9.53 -12.67 -0.74
N GLN A 77 10.83 -12.98 -0.91
CA GLN A 77 11.29 -14.27 -1.44
C GLN A 77 10.75 -15.44 -0.61
N ARG A 78 10.95 -15.41 0.71
CA ARG A 78 10.44 -16.47 1.60
C ARG A 78 8.94 -16.70 1.44
N ARG A 79 8.15 -15.63 1.27
CA ARG A 79 6.71 -15.74 1.05
C ARG A 79 6.36 -16.33 -0.30
N ILE A 80 7.10 -15.96 -1.34
CA ILE A 80 7.00 -16.58 -2.66
C ILE A 80 7.34 -18.07 -2.58
N ASP A 81 8.29 -18.46 -1.72
CA ASP A 81 8.66 -19.85 -1.45
C ASP A 81 7.66 -20.62 -0.56
N GLY A 82 6.53 -19.99 -0.20
CA GLY A 82 5.45 -20.62 0.55
C GLY A 82 5.45 -20.36 2.06
N ASP A 83 6.35 -19.50 2.57
CA ASP A 83 6.26 -19.03 3.96
C ASP A 83 4.93 -18.25 4.13
N PRO A 84 4.08 -18.58 5.13
CA PRO A 84 2.83 -17.87 5.38
C PRO A 84 3.03 -16.36 5.65
N GLY A 85 4.26 -15.96 5.97
CA GLY A 85 4.65 -14.62 6.34
C GLY A 85 4.33 -14.35 7.80
N PHE A 86 4.88 -13.27 8.32
CA PHE A 86 4.62 -12.81 9.67
C PHE A 86 4.22 -11.34 9.68
N ARG A 87 3.71 -10.89 10.83
CA ARG A 87 3.28 -9.50 10.99
C ARG A 87 4.50 -8.57 11.01
N GLY A 88 4.53 -7.61 10.09
CA GLY A 88 5.54 -6.58 10.06
C GLY A 88 5.37 -5.59 11.22
N ARG A 89 6.11 -4.48 11.16
CA ARG A 89 6.02 -3.45 12.20
C ARG A 89 4.69 -2.67 12.11
N ALA A 90 4.21 -2.42 10.89
CA ALA A 90 2.93 -1.74 10.68
C ALA A 90 1.75 -2.53 11.28
N GLU A 91 1.71 -3.85 11.06
CA GLU A 91 0.63 -4.70 11.55
C GLU A 91 0.66 -4.86 13.07
N ARG A 92 1.84 -4.86 13.70
CA ARG A 92 1.97 -4.86 15.17
C ARG A 92 1.42 -3.59 15.81
N ILE A 93 1.55 -2.45 15.14
CA ILE A 93 0.92 -1.20 15.57
C ILE A 93 -0.61 -1.32 15.44
N MET A 94 -1.12 -1.90 14.34
CA MET A 94 -2.55 -2.17 14.18
C MET A 94 -3.10 -3.15 15.23
N ASP A 95 -2.31 -4.15 15.64
CA ASP A 95 -2.65 -5.08 16.73
C ASP A 95 -2.89 -4.37 18.05
N PHE A 96 -1.97 -3.49 18.40
CA PHE A 96 -2.10 -2.68 19.59
C PHE A 96 -3.40 -1.87 19.58
N PHE A 97 -3.76 -1.26 18.44
CA PHE A 97 -5.03 -0.53 18.33
C PHE A 97 -6.25 -1.44 18.45
N ARG A 98 -6.24 -2.60 17.80
CA ARG A 98 -7.35 -3.56 17.88
C ARG A 98 -7.57 -4.07 19.31
N PHE A 99 -6.50 -4.23 20.08
CA PHE A 99 -6.59 -4.60 21.49
C PHE A 99 -7.37 -3.56 22.32
N PHE A 100 -7.19 -2.26 22.03
CA PHE A 100 -7.90 -1.17 22.72
C PHE A 100 -9.20 -0.72 22.04
N ALA A 101 -9.52 -1.26 20.86
CA ALA A 101 -10.71 -0.91 20.09
C ALA A 101 -12.05 -1.01 20.87
N PRO A 102 -12.24 -1.96 21.81
CA PRO A 102 -13.46 -1.99 22.63
C PRO A 102 -13.72 -0.70 23.43
N LEU A 103 -12.67 0.04 23.83
CA LEU A 103 -12.82 1.33 24.52
C LEU A 103 -13.48 2.40 23.62
N ALA A 104 -13.34 2.24 22.30
CA ALA A 104 -13.97 3.09 21.29
C ALA A 104 -15.35 2.56 20.84
N GLY A 105 -15.87 1.49 21.46
CA GLY A 105 -17.14 0.87 21.11
C GLY A 105 -17.05 -0.23 20.04
N TRP A 106 -15.83 -0.57 19.59
CA TRP A 106 -15.56 -1.61 18.61
C TRP A 106 -15.36 -2.96 19.29
N TRP A 107 -16.45 -3.54 19.78
CA TRP A 107 -16.42 -4.90 20.34
C TRP A 107 -16.17 -5.93 19.23
N PRO A 108 -15.39 -7.01 19.48
CA PRO A 108 -15.05 -8.00 18.46
C PRO A 108 -16.28 -8.61 17.76
N SER A 109 -17.36 -8.86 18.49
CA SER A 109 -18.63 -9.37 17.93
C SER A 109 -19.27 -8.38 16.96
N ARG A 110 -19.29 -7.09 17.31
CA ARG A 110 -19.84 -6.02 16.47
C ARG A 110 -19.01 -5.82 15.21
N VAL A 111 -17.69 -5.76 15.35
CA VAL A 111 -16.79 -5.62 14.19
C VAL A 111 -16.90 -6.84 13.29
N ARG A 112 -17.02 -8.05 13.86
CA ARG A 112 -17.26 -9.27 13.08
C ARG A 112 -18.57 -9.21 12.31
N ALA A 113 -19.68 -8.87 12.97
CA ALA A 113 -20.98 -8.72 12.31
C ALA A 113 -20.91 -7.70 11.17
N PHE A 114 -20.22 -6.57 11.40
CA PHE A 114 -20.04 -5.53 10.39
C PHE A 114 -19.25 -5.99 9.15
N VAL A 115 -18.19 -6.78 9.33
CA VAL A 115 -17.41 -7.27 8.18
C VAL A 115 -18.09 -8.41 7.40
N GLU A 116 -19.13 -9.01 7.96
CA GLU A 116 -19.95 -10.02 7.26
C GLU A 116 -21.08 -9.42 6.43
N LEU A 117 -21.32 -8.11 6.54
CA LEU A 117 -22.32 -7.41 5.72
C LEU A 117 -21.93 -7.42 4.24
N ASP A 118 -22.94 -7.54 3.38
CA ASP A 118 -22.78 -7.60 1.92
C ASP A 118 -23.36 -6.38 1.21
N ASP A 119 -24.39 -5.75 1.79
CA ASP A 119 -25.04 -4.56 1.25
C ASP A 119 -24.35 -3.28 1.72
N PRO A 120 -23.75 -2.46 0.81
CA PRO A 120 -23.13 -1.19 1.16
C PRO A 120 -24.08 -0.18 1.84
N ALA A 121 -25.38 -0.22 1.54
CA ALA A 121 -26.34 0.69 2.19
C ALA A 121 -26.51 0.34 3.68
N GLU A 122 -26.72 -0.93 4.00
CA GLU A 122 -26.77 -1.43 5.37
C GLU A 122 -25.44 -1.19 6.11
N GLN A 123 -24.31 -1.43 5.43
CA GLN A 123 -22.98 -1.15 5.98
C GLN A 123 -22.83 0.30 6.43
N ILE A 124 -23.27 1.26 5.62
CA ILE A 124 -23.15 2.66 5.98
C ILE A 124 -24.05 3.03 7.15
N GLU A 125 -25.26 2.47 7.23
CA GLU A 125 -26.13 2.65 8.39
C GLU A 125 -25.47 2.13 9.68
N VAL A 126 -24.96 0.89 9.65
CA VAL A 126 -24.27 0.27 10.79
C VAL A 126 -22.99 1.02 11.14
N TRP A 127 -22.22 1.47 10.13
CA TRP A 127 -21.03 2.29 10.33
C TRP A 127 -21.35 3.54 11.12
N HIS A 128 -22.34 4.34 10.68
CA HIS A 128 -22.71 5.58 11.36
C HIS A 128 -23.29 5.35 12.74
N ARG A 129 -24.14 4.34 12.89
CA ARG A 129 -24.86 4.05 14.13
C ARG A 129 -23.97 3.45 15.22
N GLU A 130 -23.05 2.55 14.84
CA GLU A 130 -22.41 1.65 15.81
C GLU A 130 -20.88 1.76 15.89
N LEU A 131 -20.21 2.17 14.82
CA LEU A 131 -18.74 2.13 14.72
C LEU A 131 -18.12 3.53 14.66
N ASN A 132 -18.70 4.45 13.89
CA ASN A 132 -18.25 5.84 13.74
C ASN A 132 -18.72 6.74 14.90
N THR A 133 -18.60 6.24 16.13
CA THR A 133 -19.07 6.92 17.34
C THR A 133 -18.15 8.08 17.73
N TRP A 134 -18.64 9.05 18.51
CA TRP A 134 -17.79 10.17 18.97
C TRP A 134 -16.51 9.70 19.69
N ARG A 135 -16.57 8.60 20.45
CA ARG A 135 -15.41 7.99 21.13
C ARG A 135 -14.35 7.55 20.12
N PHE A 136 -14.77 6.83 19.10
CA PHE A 136 -13.87 6.40 18.02
C PHE A 136 -13.28 7.59 17.27
N ARG A 137 -14.12 8.57 16.90
CA ARG A 137 -13.70 9.79 16.20
C ARG A 137 -12.60 10.51 16.97
N THR A 138 -12.83 10.78 18.26
CA THR A 138 -11.85 11.45 19.13
C THR A 138 -10.60 10.60 19.33
N GLY A 139 -10.73 9.30 19.63
CA GLY A 139 -9.59 8.42 19.83
C GLY A 139 -8.68 8.33 18.61
N LEU A 140 -9.28 8.22 17.43
CA LEU A 140 -8.55 8.18 16.15
C LEU A 140 -7.86 9.51 15.85
N ASP A 141 -8.54 10.64 16.07
CA ASP A 141 -7.97 11.98 15.84
C ASP A 141 -6.78 12.27 16.78
N VAL A 142 -6.86 11.85 18.05
CA VAL A 142 -5.75 11.96 19.00
C VAL A 142 -4.59 11.07 18.58
N LEU A 143 -4.87 9.83 18.21
CA LEU A 143 -3.86 8.87 17.80
C LEU A 143 -3.08 9.30 16.57
N PHE A 144 -3.80 9.78 15.55
CA PHE A 144 -3.22 10.29 14.32
C PHE A 144 -2.88 11.78 14.38
N SER A 145 -2.83 12.36 15.58
CA SER A 145 -2.30 13.71 15.75
C SER A 145 -0.80 13.72 15.43
N VAL A 146 -0.34 14.77 14.77
CA VAL A 146 1.07 14.93 14.40
C VAL A 146 1.97 14.82 15.63
N THR A 147 1.52 15.29 16.80
CA THR A 147 2.26 15.19 18.06
C THR A 147 2.48 13.73 18.50
N ALA A 148 1.46 12.89 18.42
CA ALA A 148 1.59 11.46 18.72
C ALA A 148 2.47 10.75 17.67
N LEU A 149 2.25 11.04 16.39
CA LEU A 149 3.00 10.42 15.29
C LEU A 149 4.49 10.81 15.29
N ARG A 150 4.85 12.04 15.71
CA ARG A 150 6.25 12.49 15.90
C ARG A 150 7.06 11.66 16.86
N SER A 151 6.43 11.00 17.82
CA SER A 151 7.12 10.13 18.78
C SER A 151 7.50 8.75 18.20
N ILE A 152 6.89 8.37 17.07
CA ILE A 152 7.00 7.03 16.46
C ILE A 152 7.66 7.10 15.07
N TYR A 153 7.40 8.17 14.31
CA TYR A 153 7.75 8.29 12.91
C TYR A 153 8.79 9.37 12.63
N SER A 154 9.62 9.15 11.60
CA SER A 154 10.62 10.13 11.17
C SER A 154 9.97 11.42 10.62
N PRO A 155 10.59 12.60 10.76
CA PRO A 155 10.02 13.86 10.27
C PRO A 155 9.63 13.84 8.79
N ARG A 156 10.46 13.24 7.92
CA ARG A 156 10.17 13.06 6.48
C ARG A 156 8.92 12.21 6.22
N LEU A 157 8.63 11.24 7.08
CA LEU A 157 7.42 10.43 6.95
C LEU A 157 6.16 11.25 7.28
N LEU A 158 6.29 12.24 8.15
CA LEU A 158 5.16 13.08 8.57
C LEU A 158 4.84 14.18 7.57
N GLU A 159 5.80 14.60 6.76
CA GLU A 159 5.64 15.69 5.79
C GLU A 159 4.62 15.38 4.69
N PHE A 160 4.48 14.11 4.29
CA PHE A 160 3.51 13.71 3.27
C PHE A 160 2.16 13.23 3.83
N LEU A 161 2.04 13.05 5.15
CA LEU A 161 0.78 12.62 5.74
C LEU A 161 -0.23 13.78 5.73
N PRO A 162 -1.50 13.51 5.37
CA PRO A 162 -2.57 14.50 5.40
C PRO A 162 -2.69 15.22 6.74
N LYS A 163 -3.00 16.52 6.68
CA LYS A 163 -3.44 17.27 7.87
C LYS A 163 -4.74 16.64 8.38
N ARG A 164 -4.88 16.46 9.69
CA ARG A 164 -6.04 15.78 10.31
C ARG A 164 -6.22 14.34 9.79
N LEU A 165 -5.11 13.58 9.73
CA LEU A 165 -5.07 12.20 9.25
C LEU A 165 -6.17 11.30 9.83
N GLY A 166 -6.56 11.46 11.10
CA GLY A 166 -7.69 10.71 11.68
C GLY A 166 -9.04 10.94 10.98
N ALA A 167 -9.33 12.18 10.57
CA ALA A 167 -10.54 12.50 9.80
C ALA A 167 -10.45 11.96 8.36
N VAL A 168 -9.28 12.08 7.75
CA VAL A 168 -9.00 11.57 6.40
C VAL A 168 -9.15 10.05 6.35
N MET A 169 -8.57 9.32 7.30
CA MET A 169 -8.71 7.87 7.40
C MET A 169 -10.16 7.45 7.57
N ARG A 170 -10.94 8.14 8.42
CA ARG A 170 -12.40 7.88 8.54
C ARG A 170 -13.13 8.09 7.23
N ALA A 171 -12.83 9.16 6.50
CA ALA A 171 -13.45 9.41 5.21
C ALA A 171 -13.08 8.34 4.18
N ARG A 172 -11.83 7.84 4.18
CA ARG A 172 -11.41 6.72 3.32
C ARG A 172 -12.16 5.43 3.65
N MET A 173 -12.26 5.10 4.93
CA MET A 173 -13.01 3.93 5.40
C MET A 173 -14.49 4.02 5.01
N GLU A 174 -15.13 5.15 5.27
CA GLU A 174 -16.53 5.38 4.94
C GLU A 174 -16.81 5.27 3.44
N ARG A 175 -15.95 5.86 2.59
CA ARG A 175 -16.06 5.68 1.12
C ARG A 175 -15.94 4.22 0.71
N CYS A 176 -15.01 3.48 1.31
CA CYS A 176 -14.85 2.06 1.02
C CYS A 176 -16.11 1.26 1.39
N PHE A 177 -16.65 1.48 2.60
CA PHE A 177 -17.86 0.80 3.07
C PHE A 177 -19.11 1.16 2.28
N ALA A 178 -19.16 2.36 1.68
CA ALA A 178 -20.26 2.79 0.82
C ALA A 178 -20.22 2.16 -0.58
N ARG A 179 -19.07 1.62 -1.00
CA ARG A 179 -18.85 1.15 -2.38
C ARG A 179 -18.64 -0.35 -2.48
N HIS A 180 -17.99 -0.96 -1.50
CA HIS A 180 -17.56 -2.36 -1.57
C HIS A 180 -18.25 -3.19 -0.49
N PRO A 181 -18.82 -4.35 -0.84
CA PRO A 181 -19.27 -5.34 0.13
C PRO A 181 -18.14 -5.74 1.08
N ASN A 182 -18.36 -5.60 2.38
CA ASN A 182 -17.38 -5.93 3.40
C ASN A 182 -17.06 -7.44 3.40
N ARG A 183 -18.10 -8.26 3.20
CA ARG A 183 -18.03 -9.73 3.24
C ARG A 183 -16.96 -10.29 2.32
N THR A 184 -16.79 -9.67 1.14
CA THR A 184 -15.83 -10.08 0.10
C THR A 184 -14.58 -9.19 0.05
N ASN A 185 -14.47 -8.19 0.94
CA ASN A 185 -13.30 -7.32 1.04
C ASN A 185 -12.27 -7.90 2.03
N PRO A 186 -11.17 -8.53 1.56
CA PRO A 186 -10.16 -9.12 2.44
C PRO A 186 -9.40 -8.07 3.27
N PHE A 187 -9.34 -6.82 2.79
CA PHE A 187 -8.65 -5.74 3.48
C PHE A 187 -9.47 -5.20 4.65
N ALA A 188 -10.81 -5.19 4.56
CA ALA A 188 -11.68 -4.84 5.68
C ALA A 188 -11.46 -5.82 6.85
N ARG A 189 -11.43 -7.13 6.58
CA ARG A 189 -11.11 -8.16 7.58
C ARG A 189 -9.71 -8.01 8.15
N SER A 190 -8.71 -7.81 7.27
CA SER A 190 -7.31 -7.65 7.69
C SER A 190 -7.13 -6.42 8.59
N LEU A 191 -7.73 -5.29 8.21
CA LEU A 191 -7.59 -4.03 8.93
C LEU A 191 -8.36 -4.05 10.27
N LEU A 192 -9.62 -4.50 10.25
CA LEU A 192 -10.52 -4.38 11.40
C LEU A 192 -10.41 -5.55 12.38
N LEU A 193 -10.20 -6.77 11.89
CA LEU A 193 -10.07 -7.97 12.73
C LEU A 193 -8.62 -8.44 12.89
N GLY A 194 -7.70 -7.99 12.04
CA GLY A 194 -6.34 -8.52 12.02
C GLY A 194 -6.26 -9.93 11.43
N GLU A 195 -7.30 -10.39 10.74
CA GLU A 195 -7.35 -11.70 10.10
C GLU A 195 -6.53 -11.64 8.81
N LEU A 196 -5.41 -12.37 8.78
CA LEU A 196 -4.60 -12.46 7.58
C LEU A 196 -5.15 -13.57 6.69
N THR A 197 -5.59 -13.23 5.48
CA THR A 197 -5.98 -14.25 4.50
C THR A 197 -4.72 -15.03 4.08
N ALA A 198 -4.65 -16.30 4.46
CA ALA A 198 -3.73 -17.26 3.87
C ALA A 198 -4.18 -17.51 2.44
N ALA A 199 -3.58 -16.81 1.49
CA ALA A 199 -3.78 -17.10 0.07
C ALA A 199 -2.81 -18.22 -0.30
N ALA A 200 -3.32 -19.23 -1.02
CA ALA A 200 -2.45 -20.18 -1.70
C ALA A 200 -1.49 -19.42 -2.62
N LEU A 201 -0.28 -19.95 -2.79
CA LEU A 201 0.67 -19.37 -3.72
C LEU A 201 0.08 -19.42 -5.14
N PRO A 202 -0.01 -18.29 -5.85
CA PRO A 202 -0.59 -18.29 -7.19
C PRO A 202 0.37 -18.93 -8.20
N PRO A 203 -0.14 -19.46 -9.33
CA PRO A 203 0.70 -19.90 -10.45
C PRO A 203 1.63 -18.78 -10.91
N GLY A 204 2.85 -19.14 -11.32
CA GLY A 204 3.86 -18.18 -11.79
C GLY A 204 4.54 -17.37 -10.69
N ALA A 205 4.18 -17.53 -9.41
CA ALA A 205 4.84 -16.79 -8.32
C ALA A 205 6.35 -17.10 -8.24
N GLN A 206 6.76 -18.32 -8.58
CA GLN A 206 8.16 -18.73 -8.62
C GLN A 206 8.94 -18.12 -9.80
N ASP A 207 8.24 -17.59 -10.80
CA ASP A 207 8.84 -16.93 -11.97
C ASP A 207 9.07 -15.42 -11.74
N ILE A 208 8.66 -14.89 -10.57
CA ILE A 208 8.87 -13.48 -10.21
C ILE A 208 10.37 -13.21 -10.06
N GLN A 209 10.90 -12.29 -10.85
CA GLN A 209 12.28 -11.84 -10.73
C GLN A 209 12.40 -10.83 -9.58
N LEU A 210 13.06 -11.22 -8.49
CA LEU A 210 13.37 -10.30 -7.38
C LEU A 210 14.72 -9.61 -7.59
N VAL A 211 14.75 -8.28 -7.44
CA VAL A 211 15.97 -7.47 -7.60
C VAL A 211 16.17 -6.54 -6.41
N ASN A 212 17.33 -6.61 -5.76
CA ASN A 212 17.69 -5.64 -4.73
C ASN A 212 18.39 -4.44 -5.38
N ALA A 213 17.65 -3.35 -5.54
CA ALA A 213 18.16 -2.11 -6.12
C ALA A 213 17.27 -0.91 -5.72
N ASP A 214 17.81 0.30 -5.86
CA ASP A 214 16.95 1.47 -6.02
C ASP A 214 16.18 1.38 -7.34
N ALA A 215 14.91 1.81 -7.33
CA ALA A 215 14.04 1.67 -8.50
C ALA A 215 14.52 2.51 -9.69
N ALA A 216 14.97 3.75 -9.46
CA ALA A 216 15.48 4.60 -10.52
C ALA A 216 16.80 4.03 -11.06
N ASP A 217 17.73 3.65 -10.19
CA ASP A 217 19.00 3.01 -10.58
C ASP A 217 18.76 1.75 -11.44
N PHE A 218 17.79 0.90 -11.05
CA PHE A 218 17.46 -0.31 -11.80
C PHE A 218 16.91 0.04 -13.18
N LEU A 219 15.90 0.91 -13.25
CA LEU A 219 15.22 1.29 -14.50
C LEU A 219 16.16 2.01 -15.48
N GLU A 220 17.08 2.84 -14.98
CA GLU A 220 18.10 3.51 -15.80
C GLU A 220 19.03 2.54 -16.54
N GLN A 221 19.24 1.34 -15.96
CA GLN A 221 20.07 0.29 -16.54
C GLN A 221 19.32 -0.62 -17.52
N GLN A 222 18.00 -0.49 -17.63
CA GLN A 222 17.21 -1.32 -18.53
C GLN A 222 17.24 -0.77 -19.96
N PRO A 223 17.12 -1.65 -20.98
CA PRO A 223 16.89 -1.20 -22.35
C PRO A 223 15.64 -0.31 -22.42
N PRO A 224 15.62 0.72 -23.30
CA PRO A 224 14.42 1.48 -23.55
C PRO A 224 13.28 0.58 -24.02
N GLY A 225 12.04 0.87 -23.62
CA GLY A 225 10.88 0.09 -24.05
C GLY A 225 10.80 -1.34 -23.51
N SER A 226 11.41 -1.62 -22.36
CA SER A 226 11.49 -2.97 -21.77
C SER A 226 10.32 -3.34 -20.83
N PHE A 227 9.45 -2.40 -20.47
CA PHE A 227 8.31 -2.65 -19.57
C PHE A 227 6.99 -2.12 -20.13
N ASP A 228 5.95 -2.94 -20.01
CA ASP A 228 4.58 -2.62 -20.44
C ASP A 228 3.75 -1.97 -19.33
N GLY A 229 4.20 -2.06 -18.07
CA GLY A 229 3.51 -1.46 -16.95
C GLY A 229 4.39 -1.28 -15.71
N PHE A 230 3.99 -0.34 -14.85
CA PHE A 230 4.71 0.03 -13.65
C PHE A 230 3.74 0.18 -12.47
N THR A 231 3.88 -0.65 -11.43
CA THR A 231 3.22 -0.44 -10.15
C THR A 231 4.21 0.13 -9.14
N LEU A 232 3.99 1.40 -8.82
CA LEU A 232 4.85 2.27 -8.02
C LEU A 232 4.10 2.63 -6.73
N SER A 233 3.98 1.66 -5.83
CA SER A 233 3.36 1.90 -4.54
C SER A 233 4.33 2.60 -3.60
N ASN A 234 3.87 3.68 -2.96
CA ASN A 234 4.48 4.47 -1.87
C ASN A 234 5.96 4.88 -2.02
N ILE A 235 6.58 4.64 -3.16
CA ILE A 235 8.00 4.91 -3.39
C ILE A 235 8.34 6.39 -3.34
N LEU A 236 7.40 7.25 -3.76
CA LEU A 236 7.55 8.71 -3.72
C LEU A 236 7.24 9.31 -2.35
N ASP A 237 6.64 8.53 -1.44
CA ASP A 237 6.28 9.04 -0.12
C ASP A 237 7.57 9.25 0.69
N GLY A 238 7.87 10.52 1.01
CA GLY A 238 9.05 10.91 1.78
C GLY A 238 10.34 11.06 0.95
N THR A 239 10.23 11.13 -0.38
CA THR A 239 11.31 11.51 -1.28
C THR A 239 11.21 12.99 -1.69
N ASP A 240 12.32 13.57 -2.14
CA ASP A 240 12.32 14.93 -2.67
C ASP A 240 11.88 14.99 -4.15
N GLU A 241 11.68 16.21 -4.64
CA GLU A 241 11.28 16.46 -6.02
C GLU A 241 12.32 15.97 -7.04
N ALA A 242 13.61 16.04 -6.70
CA ALA A 242 14.69 15.60 -7.57
C ALA A 242 14.64 14.09 -7.82
N TYR A 243 14.40 13.30 -6.76
CA TYR A 243 14.20 11.86 -6.90
C TYR A 243 12.94 11.53 -7.70
N ARG A 244 11.83 12.25 -7.47
CA ARG A 244 10.60 12.08 -8.25
C ARG A 244 10.84 12.28 -9.75
N GLN A 245 11.49 13.38 -10.12
CA GLN A 245 11.82 13.68 -11.51
C GLN A 245 12.73 12.64 -12.14
N ARG A 246 13.75 12.19 -11.38
CA ARG A 246 14.66 11.12 -11.81
C ARG A 246 13.92 9.81 -12.06
N LEU A 247 13.09 9.37 -11.12
CA LEU A 247 12.32 8.13 -11.25
C LEU A 247 11.37 8.21 -12.45
N PHE A 248 10.64 9.31 -12.62
CA PHE A 248 9.75 9.47 -13.77
C PHE A 248 10.49 9.51 -15.11
N ALA A 249 11.68 10.12 -15.18
CA ALA A 249 12.52 10.04 -16.37
C ALA A 249 12.96 8.60 -16.67
N ALA A 250 13.36 7.84 -15.65
CA ALA A 250 13.74 6.43 -15.79
C ALA A 250 12.55 5.56 -16.26
N VAL A 251 11.36 5.77 -15.68
CA VAL A 251 10.12 5.10 -16.10
C VAL A 251 9.78 5.42 -17.55
N ARG A 252 9.77 6.70 -17.95
CA ARG A 252 9.48 7.10 -19.34
C ARG A 252 10.45 6.48 -20.35
N ARG A 253 11.74 6.33 -19.99
CA ARG A 253 12.73 5.67 -20.83
C ARG A 253 12.47 4.17 -20.96
N ALA A 254 12.21 3.49 -19.85
CA ALA A 254 12.04 2.04 -19.80
C ALA A 254 10.67 1.58 -20.33
N ALA A 255 9.71 2.49 -20.45
CA ALA A 255 8.34 2.21 -20.90
C ALA A 255 8.25 1.85 -22.39
N ALA A 256 7.58 0.73 -22.68
CA ALA A 256 7.12 0.39 -24.02
C ALA A 256 6.03 1.37 -24.50
N PRO A 257 5.74 1.42 -25.81
CA PRO A 257 4.56 2.14 -26.31
C PRO A 257 3.29 1.68 -25.57
N ASP A 258 2.43 2.63 -25.19
CA ASP A 258 1.21 2.43 -24.41
C ASP A 258 1.39 1.96 -22.95
N ALA A 259 2.61 1.93 -22.42
CA ALA A 259 2.79 1.49 -21.04
C ALA A 259 2.01 2.35 -20.04
N VAL A 260 1.48 1.70 -19.01
CA VAL A 260 0.63 2.32 -17.98
C VAL A 260 1.34 2.34 -16.63
N THR A 261 1.11 3.38 -15.85
CA THR A 261 1.54 3.46 -14.45
C THR A 261 0.36 3.35 -13.51
N VAL A 262 0.56 2.63 -12.40
CA VAL A 262 -0.27 2.65 -11.21
C VAL A 262 0.58 3.18 -10.07
N LEU A 263 0.39 4.44 -9.69
CA LEU A 263 1.13 5.11 -8.63
C LEU A 263 0.25 5.23 -7.39
N ARG A 264 0.71 4.72 -6.24
CA ARG A 264 0.00 4.88 -4.96
C ARG A 264 0.76 5.79 -4.00
N SER A 265 0.04 6.67 -3.33
CA SER A 265 0.56 7.50 -2.25
C SER A 265 -0.39 7.51 -1.06
N PHE A 266 0.16 7.56 0.15
CA PHE A 266 -0.62 7.84 1.36
C PHE A 266 -1.13 9.29 1.37
N GLY A 267 -0.38 10.20 0.76
CA GLY A 267 -0.73 11.60 0.59
C GLY A 267 -1.91 11.81 -0.35
N GLU A 268 -2.45 13.02 -0.35
CA GLU A 268 -3.60 13.41 -1.19
C GLU A 268 -3.18 14.28 -2.37
N THR A 269 -1.89 14.29 -2.69
CA THR A 269 -1.36 14.91 -3.90
C THR A 269 -2.07 14.31 -5.10
N ASP A 270 -2.59 15.18 -5.96
CA ASP A 270 -3.36 14.83 -7.16
C ASP A 270 -4.66 14.05 -6.90
N ALA A 271 -5.24 14.14 -5.70
CA ALA A 271 -6.50 13.46 -5.37
C ALA A 271 -7.67 13.87 -6.30
N GLY A 272 -7.64 15.08 -6.86
CA GLY A 272 -8.62 15.59 -7.84
C GLY A 272 -8.31 15.23 -9.29
N SER A 273 -7.25 14.47 -9.56
CA SER A 273 -6.90 14.02 -10.91
C SER A 273 -7.99 13.10 -11.47
N PRO A 274 -8.35 13.21 -12.77
CA PRO A 274 -9.27 12.26 -13.41
C PRO A 274 -8.69 10.83 -13.49
N TRP A 275 -7.39 10.69 -13.26
CA TRP A 275 -6.68 9.41 -13.21
C TRP A 275 -6.73 8.74 -11.84
N ASN A 276 -7.26 9.42 -10.82
CA ASN A 276 -7.29 8.90 -9.46
C ASN A 276 -8.39 7.84 -9.30
N ARG A 277 -7.98 6.65 -8.86
CA ARG A 277 -8.82 5.47 -8.59
C ARG A 277 -8.82 5.10 -7.11
N ALA A 278 -8.38 6.00 -6.21
CA ALA A 278 -8.30 5.70 -4.79
C ALA A 278 -9.65 5.32 -4.15
N GLU A 279 -10.77 5.74 -4.74
CA GLU A 279 -12.10 5.33 -4.29
C GLU A 279 -12.46 3.88 -4.65
N GLU A 280 -11.79 3.30 -5.65
CA GLU A 280 -11.96 1.92 -6.09
C GLU A 280 -11.06 0.94 -5.33
N ASP A 281 -10.03 1.45 -4.64
CA ASP A 281 -9.09 0.61 -3.88
C ASP A 281 -9.73 0.12 -2.58
N ARG A 282 -10.02 -1.20 -2.54
CA ARG A 282 -10.65 -1.85 -1.39
C ARG A 282 -9.80 -1.82 -0.12
N ALA A 283 -8.50 -1.49 -0.21
CA ALA A 283 -7.62 -1.46 0.93
C ALA A 283 -7.74 -0.20 1.78
N MET A 284 -8.48 0.82 1.32
CA MET A 284 -8.95 1.99 2.09
C MET A 284 -7.85 2.80 2.81
N LEU A 285 -6.58 2.62 2.45
CA LEU A 285 -5.44 3.32 3.05
C LEU A 285 -4.90 4.47 2.19
N TRP A 286 -5.08 4.41 0.87
CA TRP A 286 -4.40 5.30 -0.08
C TRP A 286 -5.15 6.63 -0.26
N GLY A 287 -4.39 7.73 -0.39
CA GLY A 287 -4.95 9.05 -0.68
C GLY A 287 -5.08 9.30 -2.18
N SER A 288 -4.14 8.76 -2.95
CA SER A 288 -4.23 8.67 -4.40
C SER A 288 -3.77 7.30 -4.89
N VAL A 289 -4.45 6.84 -5.94
CA VAL A 289 -4.08 5.68 -6.76
C VAL A 289 -4.21 6.14 -8.20
N LEU A 290 -3.15 6.72 -8.75
CA LEU A 290 -3.18 7.30 -10.09
C LEU A 290 -2.91 6.20 -11.12
N VAL A 291 -3.89 5.93 -11.97
CA VAL A 291 -3.80 5.00 -13.10
C VAL A 291 -3.76 5.82 -14.38
N ARG A 292 -2.59 5.94 -15.02
CA ARG A 292 -2.43 6.79 -16.21
C ARG A 292 -1.34 6.28 -17.17
N PRO A 293 -1.44 6.63 -18.47
CA PRO A 293 -0.37 6.38 -19.43
C PRO A 293 0.95 6.98 -18.95
N VAL A 294 2.08 6.34 -19.28
CA VAL A 294 3.42 6.83 -18.92
C VAL A 294 3.70 8.22 -19.53
N THR A 295 3.06 8.57 -20.64
CA THR A 295 3.17 9.90 -21.28
C THR A 295 2.62 11.04 -20.42
N GLU A 296 1.76 10.72 -19.45
CA GLU A 296 1.12 11.67 -18.53
C GLU A 296 1.86 11.77 -17.17
N LEU A 297 3.03 11.14 -17.03
CA LEU A 297 3.88 11.26 -15.84
C LEU A 297 4.49 12.65 -15.72
#